data_AF-A0A3D3H7P9-F1
#
_entry.id   AF-A0A3D3H7P9-F1
#
_cell.length_a   1.000
_cell.length_b   1.000
_cell.length_c   1.000
_cell.angle_alpha   90.00
_cell.angle_beta   90.00
_cell.angle_gamma   90.00
#
_symmetry.space_group_name_H-M   'P 1'
#
loop_
_entity.id
_entity.type
_entity.pdbx_description
1 polymer ?
#
loop_
_entity_poly.entity_id
_entity_poly.type
_entity_poly.pdbx_seq_one_letter_code
_entity_poly.pdbx_strand_id
1 'polypeptide(L)' 'MSTPEQPSAGWYPDPSTPGILRFWDGTAWTAHTSAPNPVAQPA' A
#
# COMPACT_ATOMS: atom_id res chain seq x y z
N MET A 1 -1.64 20.24 -21.18
CA MET A 1 -2.51 19.76 -20.09
C MET A 1 -1.80 18.60 -19.43
N SER A 2 -1.09 18.88 -18.33
CA SER A 2 -0.28 17.91 -17.61
C SER A 2 -1.20 16.92 -16.92
N THR A 3 -1.07 15.64 -17.25
CA THR A 3 -1.70 14.54 -16.50
C THR A 3 -1.28 14.70 -15.04
N PRO A 4 -2.21 14.67 -14.06
CA PRO A 4 -1.80 14.66 -12.66
C PRO A 4 -0.81 13.52 -12.49
N GLU A 5 0.35 13.79 -11.90
CA GLU A 5 1.43 12.83 -11.70
C GLU A 5 0.88 11.65 -10.89
N GLN A 6 0.39 10.62 -11.59
CA GLN A 6 -0.12 9.42 -10.95
C GLN A 6 1.04 8.82 -10.16
N PRO A 7 0.84 8.48 -8.88
CA PRO A 7 1.89 7.90 -8.08
C PRO A 7 2.42 6.65 -8.77
N SER A 8 3.75 6.52 -8.84
CA SER A 8 4.41 5.33 -9.33
C SER A 8 4.04 4.10 -8.51
N ALA A 9 4.26 2.91 -9.06
CA ALA A 9 4.02 1.67 -8.34
C ALA A 9 4.82 1.62 -7.02
N GLY A 10 4.17 1.34 -5.90
CA GLY A 10 4.81 1.40 -4.57
C GLY A 10 3.87 1.12 -3.40
N TRP A 11 4.44 1.13 -2.19
CA TRP A 11 3.69 0.99 -0.95
C TRP A 11 3.28 2.35 -0.41
N TYR A 12 2.01 2.49 -0.07
CA TYR A 12 1.44 3.73 0.44
C TYR A 12 0.47 3.44 1.59
N PRO A 13 0.16 4.42 2.46
CA PRO A 13 -0.81 4.24 3.53
C PRO A 13 -2.20 3.86 3.01
N ASP A 14 -2.79 2.81 3.56
CA ASP A 14 -4.16 2.43 3.23
C ASP A 14 -5.15 3.42 3.88
N PRO A 15 -6.00 4.12 3.11
CA PRO A 15 -6.95 5.09 3.66
C PRO A 15 -8.11 4.41 4.41
N SER A 16 -8.33 3.11 4.20
CA SER A 16 -9.39 2.34 4.86
C SER A 16 -8.93 1.80 6.21
N THR A 17 -7.64 1.48 6.33
CA THR A 17 -7.03 0.80 7.48
C THR A 17 -5.79 1.57 7.92
N PRO A 18 -5.93 2.51 8.88
CA PRO A 18 -4.79 3.26 9.39
C PRO A 18 -3.76 2.30 10.00
N GLY A 19 -2.49 2.49 9.64
CA GLY A 19 -1.38 1.66 10.11
C GLY A 19 -1.01 0.50 9.19
N ILE A 20 -1.72 0.27 8.09
CA ILE A 20 -1.38 -0.71 7.06
C ILE A 20 -0.88 0.01 5.80
N LEU A 21 0.11 -0.57 5.12
CA LEU A 21 0.50 -0.13 3.78
C LEU A 21 -0.20 -1.01 2.73
N ARG A 22 -0.72 -0.39 1.67
CA ARG A 22 -1.29 -1.08 0.52
C ARG A 22 -0.46 -0.77 -0.72
N PHE A 23 -0.33 -1.76 -1.60
CA PHE A 23 0.46 -1.60 -2.82
C PHE A 23 -0.37 -0.98 -3.94
N TRP A 24 0.10 0.13 -4.48
CA TRP A 24 -0.40 0.79 -5.69
C TRP A 24 0.41 0.30 -6.89
N ASP A 25 -0.24 -0.11 -7.99
CA ASP A 25 0.50 -0.58 -9.19
C ASP A 25 0.89 0.54 -10.15
N GLY A 26 0.45 1.78 -9.89
CA GLY A 26 0.53 2.89 -10.84
C GLY A 26 -0.83 3.27 -11.41
N THR A 27 -1.80 2.35 -11.40
CA THR A 27 -3.14 2.56 -11.98
C THR A 27 -4.26 2.34 -10.95
N ALA A 28 -4.11 1.37 -10.05
CA ALA A 28 -5.08 1.00 -9.03
C ALA A 28 -4.43 0.41 -7.76
N TRP A 29 -5.20 0.39 -6.67
CA TRP A 29 -4.82 -0.26 -5.42
C TRP A 29 -4.98 -1.78 -5.53
N THR A 30 -3.89 -2.52 -5.37
CA THR A 30 -3.91 -4.00 -5.42
C THR A 30 -4.37 -4.62 -4.10
N ALA A 31 -4.62 -5.93 -4.05
CA ALA A 31 -4.96 -6.63 -2.81
C ALA A 31 -3.74 -6.87 -1.87
N HIS A 32 -2.52 -6.50 -2.29
CA HIS A 32 -1.34 -6.65 -1.44
C HIS A 32 -1.34 -5.59 -0.36
N THR A 33 -1.36 -6.04 0.89
CA THR A 33 -1.25 -5.21 2.09
C THR A 33 -0.05 -5.68 2.92
N SER A 34 0.80 -4.75 3.31
CA SER A 34 1.86 -4.96 4.28
C SER A 34 1.35 -4.44 5.63
N ALA A 35 0.99 -5.39 6.51
CA ALA A 35 0.79 -5.06 7.91
C ALA A 35 2.15 -4.80 8.56
N PRO A 36 2.27 -3.85 9.50
CA PRO A 36 3.45 -3.75 10.33
C PRO A 36 3.58 -5.09 11.03
N ASN A 37 4.65 -5.81 10.68
CA ASN A 37 4.91 -7.17 11.09
C ASN A 37 4.47 -7.40 12.54
N PRO A 38 3.44 -8.23 12.84
CA PRO A 38 3.37 -8.79 14.16
C PRO A 38 4.60 -9.68 14.25
N VAL A 39 5.62 -9.24 14.97
CA VAL A 39 6.72 -10.10 15.41
C VAL A 39 6.14 -11.18 16.32
N ALA A 40 5.43 -12.16 15.75
CA ALA A 40 4.93 -13.34 16.42
C ALA A 40 4.41 -14.37 15.40
N GLN A 41 5.33 -15.10 14.77
CA GLN A 41 5.10 -16.54 14.64
C GLN A 41 6.37 -17.31 15.04
N PRO A 42 6.60 -17.51 16.35
CA PRO A 42 7.24 -18.70 16.84
C PRO A 42 6.18 -19.63 17.48
N ALA A 43 6.29 -20.91 17.15
CA ALA A 43 6.41 -21.95 18.18
C ALA A 43 7.55 -22.87 17.74
#